data_AF-K2NRE4-F1
#
_entry.id   AF-K2NRE4-F1
#
_cell.length_a   1.000
_cell.length_b   1.000
_cell.length_c   1.000
_cell.angle_alpha   90.00
_cell.angle_beta   90.00
_cell.angle_gamma   90.00
#
_symmetry.space_group_name_H-M   'P 1'
#
loop_
_entity.id
_entity.type
_entity.pdbx_description
1 polymer ?
#
loop_
_entity_poly.entity_id
_entity_poly.type
_entity_poly.pdbx_seq_one_letter_code
_entity_poly.pdbx_strand_id
1 'polypeptide(L)' 'MQSMTARRTITLLALGLALGLAACGRKAPLDSPYEAAIDARKEARKNDQPVPPEPQKPVEDRPFILDGLL' A
#
# COMPACT_ATOMS: atom_id res chain seq x y z
N MET A 1 -43.13 5.83 -3.85
CA MET A 1 -41.90 6.51 -4.32
C MET A 1 -40.93 6.89 -3.20
N GLN A 2 -41.34 7.15 -1.96
CA GLN A 2 -40.44 7.57 -0.86
C GLN A 2 -39.43 6.49 -0.40
N SER A 3 -39.80 5.20 -0.47
CA SER A 3 -38.94 4.09 -0.01
C SER A 3 -37.70 3.84 -0.89
N MET A 4 -37.83 4.03 -2.21
CA MET A 4 -36.72 3.80 -3.15
C MET A 4 -35.67 4.92 -3.06
N THR A 5 -36.11 6.16 -2.81
CA THR A 5 -35.23 7.31 -2.61
C THR A 5 -34.46 7.18 -1.30
N ALA A 6 -35.14 6.85 -0.19
CA ALA A 6 -34.50 6.63 1.12
C ALA A 6 -33.49 5.49 1.11
N ARG A 7 -33.81 4.37 0.44
CA ARG A 7 -32.87 3.24 0.30
C ARG A 7 -31.64 3.63 -0.52
N ARG A 8 -31.80 4.44 -1.58
CA ARG A 8 -30.68 4.97 -2.37
C ARG A 8 -29.79 5.90 -1.55
N THR A 9 -30.35 6.83 -0.79
CA THR A 9 -29.55 7.74 0.05
C THR A 9 -28.75 6.99 1.11
N ILE A 10 -29.37 6.02 1.80
CA ILE A 10 -28.67 5.20 2.80
C ILE A 10 -27.51 4.42 2.14
N THR A 11 -27.75 3.83 0.97
CA THR A 11 -26.73 3.08 0.25
C THR A 11 -25.55 3.97 -0.16
N LEU A 12 -25.84 5.19 -0.65
CA LEU A 12 -24.81 6.15 -1.02
C LEU A 12 -24.02 6.66 0.19
N LEU A 13 -24.67 6.89 1.33
CA LEU A 13 -23.99 7.27 2.57
C LEU A 13 -23.05 6.16 3.06
N ALA A 14 -23.54 4.92 3.06
CA ALA A 14 -22.75 3.77 3.47
C ALA A 14 -21.52 3.57 2.56
N LEU A 15 -21.70 3.74 1.25
CA LEU A 15 -20.61 3.65 0.29
C LEU A 15 -19.59 4.79 0.46
N GLY A 16 -20.07 6.03 0.64
CA GLY A 16 -19.20 7.18 0.89
C GLY A 16 -18.38 7.02 2.17
N LEU A 17 -18.99 6.49 3.24
CA LEU A 17 -18.30 6.19 4.48
C LEU A 17 -17.23 5.11 4.29
N ALA A 18 -17.57 3.99 3.64
CA ALA A 18 -16.62 2.91 3.37
C ALA A 18 -15.39 3.38 2.57
N LEU A 19 -15.60 4.22 1.55
CA LEU A 19 -14.52 4.79 0.74
C LEU A 19 -13.66 5.78 1.54
N GLY A 20 -14.28 6.61 2.39
CA GLY A 20 -13.56 7.54 3.26
C GLY A 20 -12.63 6.84 4.25
N LEU A 21 -13.10 5.76 4.90
CA LEU A 21 -12.25 4.96 5.80
C LEU A 21 -11.12 4.25 5.06
N ALA A 22 -11.36 3.74 3.85
CA ALA A 22 -10.33 3.08 3.04
C ALA A 22 -9.23 4.05 2.58
N ALA A 23 -9.58 5.30 2.26
CA ALA A 23 -8.64 6.32 1.82
C ALA A 23 -7.80 6.92 2.97
N CYS A 24 -8.36 6.99 4.19
CA CYS A 24 -7.64 7.51 5.37
C CYS A 24 -6.67 6.50 6.01
N GLY A 25 -6.60 5.26 5.53
CA GLY A 25 -5.78 4.20 6.13
C GLY A 25 -4.27 4.38 5.97
N ARG A 26 -3.80 5.22 5.03
CA ARG A 26 -2.37 5.37 4.74
C ARG A 26 -1.78 6.60 5.44
N LYS A 27 -1.47 6.44 6.73
CA LYS A 27 -0.88 7.49 7.56
C LYS A 27 0.61 7.76 7.26
N ALA A 28 1.32 6.78 6.73
CA ALA A 28 2.77 6.82 6.49
C ALA A 28 3.10 6.51 5.02
N PRO A 29 4.24 6.98 4.49
CA PRO A 29 4.77 6.48 3.22
C PRO A 29 4.93 4.96 3.28
N LEU A 30 4.93 4.29 2.12
CA LEU A 30 5.30 2.88 2.10
C LEU A 30 6.76 2.74 2.48
N ASP A 31 7.07 1.60 3.08
CA ASP A 31 8.44 1.13 3.19
C ASP A 31 9.07 1.02 1.80
N SER A 32 10.38 1.23 1.73
CA SER A 32 11.11 0.95 0.50
C SER A 32 11.01 -0.55 0.15
N PRO A 33 11.15 -0.95 -1.13
CA PRO A 33 11.15 -2.35 -1.51
C PRO A 33 12.18 -3.19 -0.75
N TYR A 34 13.32 -2.58 -0.40
CA TYR A 34 14.35 -3.22 0.43
C TYR A 34 13.87 -3.46 1.87
N GLU A 35 13.31 -2.45 2.54
CA GLU A 35 12.81 -2.57 3.91
C GLU A 35 11.65 -3.57 4.00
N ALA A 36 10.72 -3.52 3.04
CA ALA A 36 9.62 -4.48 2.94
C ALA A 36 10.12 -5.93 2.81
N ALA A 37 11.18 -6.16 2.02
CA ALA A 37 11.78 -7.47 1.86
C ALA A 37 12.50 -7.95 3.13
N ILE A 38 13.16 -7.04 3.86
CA ILE A 38 13.77 -7.35 5.16
C ILE A 38 12.72 -7.79 6.17
N ASP A 39 11.60 -7.07 6.24
CA ASP A 39 10.53 -7.37 7.19
C ASP A 39 9.77 -8.64 6.82
N ALA A 40 9.50 -8.89 5.53
CA ALA A 40 8.97 -10.17 5.06
C ALA A 40 9.87 -11.35 5.48
N ARG A 41 11.18 -11.17 5.43
CA ARG A 41 12.15 -12.18 5.85
C ARG A 41 12.15 -12.40 7.37
N LYS A 42 12.05 -11.33 8.16
CA LYS A 42 11.92 -11.40 9.64
C LYS A 42 10.63 -12.13 10.03
N GLU A 43 9.52 -11.80 9.39
CA GLU A 43 8.22 -12.43 9.64
C GLU A 43 8.22 -13.89 9.23
N ALA A 44 8.79 -14.25 8.08
CA ALA A 44 8.92 -15.65 7.68
C ALA A 44 9.71 -16.46 8.73
N ARG A 45 10.80 -15.91 9.28
CA ARG A 45 11.59 -16.56 10.34
C ARG A 45 10.82 -16.69 11.66
N LYS A 46 10.03 -15.69 12.06
CA LYS A 46 9.23 -15.74 13.29
C LYS A 46 8.11 -16.77 13.20
N ASN A 47 7.57 -16.97 12.00
CA ASN A 47 6.42 -17.82 11.74
C ASN A 47 6.81 -19.22 11.21
N ASP A 48 8.09 -19.60 11.28
CA ASP A 48 8.63 -20.86 10.77
C ASP A 48 8.26 -21.15 9.30
N GLN A 49 8.17 -20.09 8.49
CA GLN A 49 7.91 -20.17 7.05
C GLN A 49 9.21 -20.17 6.25
N PRO A 50 9.19 -20.65 4.99
CA PRO A 50 10.35 -20.59 4.11
C PRO A 50 10.91 -19.17 4.03
N VAL A 51 12.17 -19.01 4.41
CA VAL A 51 12.82 -17.70 4.50
C VAL A 51 13.22 -17.23 3.10
N PRO A 52 12.74 -16.06 2.64
CA PRO A 52 13.16 -15.48 1.37
C PRO A 52 14.68 -15.23 1.30
N PRO A 53 15.24 -15.13 0.09
CA PRO A 53 16.65 -14.78 -0.09
C PRO A 53 16.99 -13.42 0.53
N GLU A 54 18.27 -13.21 0.83
CA GLU A 54 18.79 -11.95 1.38
C GLU A 54 18.50 -10.80 0.39
N PRO A 55 17.82 -9.71 0.83
CA PRO A 55 17.61 -8.55 -0.02
C PRO A 55 18.93 -7.87 -0.36
N GLN A 56 19.13 -7.53 -1.63
CA GLN A 56 20.28 -6.74 -2.05
C GLN A 56 20.04 -5.28 -1.66
N LYS A 57 21.05 -4.65 -1.04
CA LYS A 57 20.96 -3.22 -0.70
C LYS A 57 20.76 -2.39 -1.97
N PRO A 58 19.90 -1.36 -1.92
CA PRO A 58 19.79 -0.42 -3.02
C PRO A 58 21.16 0.16 -3.34
N VAL A 59 21.48 0.22 -4.62
CA VAL A 59 22.61 1.03 -5.09
C VAL A 59 22.22 2.50 -5.02
N GLU A 60 23.19 3.40 -4.83
CA GLU A 60 22.92 4.84 -4.92
C GLU A 60 22.27 5.18 -6.26
N ASP A 61 21.33 6.13 -6.23
CA ASP A 61 20.70 6.63 -7.44
C ASP A 61 21.78 7.21 -8.35
N ARG A 62 21.83 6.69 -9.58
CA ARG A 62 22.75 7.15 -10.61
C ARG A 62 21.98 7.96 -11.64
N PRO A 63 22.59 9.01 -12.20
CA PRO A 63 21.95 9.81 -13.24
C PRO A 63 21.52 8.90 -14.39
N PHE A 64 20.27 9.04 -14.82
CA PHE A 64 19.77 8.36 -15.99
C PHE A 64 20.21 9.15 -17.23
N ILE A 65 20.59 8.44 -18.30
CA ILE A 65 21.13 9.10 -19.52
C ILE A 65 20.14 10.12 -20.09
N LEU A 66 18.84 9.95 -19.83
CA LEU A 66 17.78 10.84 -20.31
C LEU A 66 17.46 12.00 -19.35
N ASP A 67 18.11 12.12 -18.20
CA ASP A 67 17.89 13.24 -17.26
C ASP A 67 18.26 14.60 -17.89
N GLY A 68 19.12 14.59 -18.92
CA GLY A 68 19.47 15.78 -19.69
C GLY A 68 18.50 16.15 -20.81
N LEU A 69 17.38 15.42 -20.99
CA LEU A 69 16.36 15.71 -22.00
C LEU A 69 15.23 16.63 -21.49
N LEU A 70 15.32 17.10 -20.26
CA LEU A 70 14.36 18.00 -19.61
C LEU A 70 14.84 19.45 -19.62
#